data_AF-A0A2K3KJU1-F1
#
_entry.id   AF-A0A2K3KJU1-F1
#
_cell.length_a   1.000
_cell.length_b   1.000
_cell.length_c   1.000
_cell.angle_alpha   90.00
_cell.angle_beta   90.00
_cell.angle_gamma   90.00
#
_symmetry.space_group_name_H-M   'P 1'
#
loop_
_entity.id
_entity.type
_entity.pdbx_description
1 polymer ?
#
loop_
_entity_poly.entity_id
_entity_poly.type
_entity_poly.pdbx_seq_one_letter_code
_entity_poly.pdbx_strand_id
1 'polypeptide(L)' 'MSVMGKGNLKLHLEGKISVISDVYYLPNLKNNLLSIGQLQQKNLTIVFSKNTCKIFHEEKGLIISTPMTANR' A
#
# COMPACT_ATOMS: atom_id res chain seq x y z
N MET A 1 1.63 -20.99 4.80
CA MET A 1 1.36 -20.37 3.48
C MET A 1 2.72 -20.05 2.87
N SER A 2 3.05 -20.56 1.69
CA SER A 2 4.40 -20.44 1.11
C SER A 2 4.47 -19.28 0.12
N VAL A 3 5.52 -18.47 0.22
CA VAL A 3 5.82 -17.43 -0.77
C VAL A 3 6.29 -18.11 -2.06
N MET A 4 5.68 -17.77 -3.19
CA MET A 4 6.01 -18.35 -4.50
C MET A 4 6.95 -17.49 -5.33
N GLY A 5 7.18 -16.25 -4.92
CA GLY A 5 8.09 -15.35 -5.61
C GLY A 5 8.01 -13.92 -5.09
N LYS A 6 8.75 -13.04 -5.75
CA LYS A 6 8.73 -11.59 -5.54
C LYS A 6 8.46 -10.88 -6.86
N GLY A 7 7.79 -9.74 -6.80
CA GLY A 7 7.45 -8.96 -7.99
C GLY A 7 7.13 -7.51 -7.68
N ASN A 8 6.58 -6.84 -8.70
CA ASN A 8 6.15 -5.44 -8.61
C ASN A 8 4.63 -5.36 -8.71
N LEU A 9 4.00 -4.63 -7.80
CA LEU A 9 2.56 -4.38 -7.79
C LEU A 9 2.26 -3.01 -8.37
N LYS A 10 1.43 -2.97 -9.43
CA LYS A 10 0.85 -1.72 -9.94
C LYS A 10 -0.44 -1.41 -9.19
N LEU A 11 -0.47 -0.30 -8.46
CA LEU A 11 -1.63 0.24 -7.79
C LEU A 11 -2.27 1.33 -8.64
N HIS A 12 -3.57 1.22 -8.86
CA HIS A 12 -4.38 2.23 -9.52
C HIS A 12 -5.27 2.86 -8.46
N LEU A 13 -4.95 4.09 -8.05
CA LEU A 13 -5.62 4.77 -6.95
C LEU A 13 -5.92 6.19 -7.38
N GLU A 14 -7.19 6.58 -7.32
CA GLU A 14 -7.66 7.94 -7.66
C GLU A 14 -7.13 8.46 -9.01
N GLY A 15 -7.05 7.60 -10.03
CA GLY A 15 -6.55 7.94 -11.36
C GLY A 15 -5.02 8.04 -11.48
N LYS A 16 -4.27 7.83 -10.38
CA LYS A 16 -2.80 7.73 -10.39
C LYS A 16 -2.35 6.28 -10.39
N ILE A 17 -1.27 6.01 -11.14
CA ILE A 17 -0.60 4.71 -11.15
C ILE A 17 0.65 4.81 -10.28
N SER A 18 0.74 3.98 -9.26
CA SER A 18 1.93 3.84 -8.41
C SER A 18 2.44 2.41 -8.44
N VAL A 19 3.75 2.22 -8.39
CA VAL A 19 4.35 0.89 -8.40
C VAL A 19 5.03 0.63 -7.07
N ILE A 20 4.64 -0.45 -6.38
CA ILE A 20 5.34 -0.95 -5.21
C ILE A 20 6.20 -2.12 -5.64
N SER A 21 7.52 -1.95 -5.55
CA SER A 21 8.50 -2.99 -5.86
C SER A 21 8.84 -3.87 -4.68
N ASP A 22 9.30 -5.09 -4.99
CA ASP A 22 9.76 -6.09 -4.03
C ASP A 22 8.67 -6.59 -3.07
N VAL A 23 7.50 -6.92 -3.61
CA VAL A 23 6.39 -7.52 -2.86
C VAL A 23 6.35 -9.04 -3.02
N TYR A 24 5.93 -9.74 -1.97
CA TYR A 24 5.76 -11.20 -2.00
C TYR A 24 4.51 -11.62 -2.76
N TYR A 25 4.65 -12.63 -3.62
CA TYR A 25 3.53 -13.30 -4.26
C TYR A 25 3.09 -14.52 -3.46
N LEU A 26 1.85 -14.49 -2.99
CA LEU A 26 1.17 -15.55 -2.25
C LEU A 26 -0.16 -15.85 -2.96
N PRO A 27 -0.28 -16.96 -3.73
CA PRO A 27 -1.48 -17.21 -4.55
C PRO A 27 -2.75 -17.40 -3.72
N ASN A 28 -2.61 -17.78 -2.45
CA ASN A 28 -3.74 -18.05 -1.56
C ASN A 28 -4.28 -16.79 -0.86
N LEU A 29 -3.66 -15.61 -1.08
CA LEU A 29 -4.20 -14.33 -0.60
C LEU A 29 -5.25 -13.81 -1.57
N LYS A 30 -6.48 -13.63 -1.07
CA LYS A 30 -7.58 -13.03 -1.85
C LYS A 30 -7.37 -11.54 -2.15
N ASN A 31 -6.65 -10.86 -1.28
CA ASN A 31 -6.39 -9.43 -1.38
C ASN A 31 -4.91 -9.15 -1.17
N ASN A 32 -4.42 -8.08 -1.79
CA ASN A 32 -3.08 -7.57 -1.50
C ASN A 32 -3.03 -7.02 -0.08
N LEU A 33 -2.00 -7.41 0.67
CA LEU A 33 -1.71 -6.87 1.99
C LEU A 33 -0.42 -6.06 1.90
N LEU A 34 -0.47 -4.81 2.34
CA LEU A 34 0.69 -3.93 2.42
C LEU A 34 1.02 -3.70 3.89
N SER A 35 2.25 -4.05 4.27
CA SER A 35 2.74 -3.77 5.62
C SER A 35 3.04 -2.28 5.78
N ILE A 36 2.53 -1.67 6.85
CA ILE A 36 2.84 -0.27 7.22
C ILE A 36 4.35 -0.11 7.39
N GLY A 37 5.03 -1.08 8.01
CA GLY A 37 6.49 -1.04 8.19
C GLY A 37 7.25 -1.01 6.87
N GLN A 38 6.78 -1.74 5.85
CA GLN A 38 7.39 -1.70 4.51
C GLN A 38 7.18 -0.35 3.81
N LEU A 39 6.01 0.26 3.99
CA LEU A 39 5.75 1.60 3.45
C LEU A 39 6.66 2.63 4.12
N GLN A 40 6.83 2.54 5.44
CA GLN A 40 7.72 3.40 6.21
C GLN A 40 9.19 3.23 5.78
N GLN A 41 9.66 2.00 5.55
CA GLN A 41 11.01 1.72 5.04
C GLN A 41 11.26 2.31 3.64
N LYS A 42 10.21 2.58 2.86
CA LYS A 42 10.29 3.27 1.57
C LYS A 42 10.12 4.79 1.70
N ASN A 43 10.32 5.35 2.90
CA ASN A 43 10.22 6.78 3.21
C ASN A 43 8.85 7.38 2.88
N LEU A 44 7.78 6.61 3.06
CA LEU A 44 6.42 7.09 2.90
C LEU A 44 5.84 7.50 4.26
N THR A 45 5.17 8.65 4.28
CA THR A 45 4.45 9.14 5.45
C THR A 45 3.02 8.66 5.41
N ILE A 46 2.58 7.98 6.46
CA ILE A 46 1.23 7.43 6.57
C ILE A 46 0.46 8.20 7.63
N VAL A 47 -0.71 8.73 7.27
CA VAL A 47 -1.57 9.51 8.16
C VAL A 47 -2.93 8.83 8.26
N PHE A 48 -3.27 8.40 9.47
CA PHE A 48 -4.60 7.91 9.81
C PHE A 48 -5.37 9.02 10.51
N SER A 49 -6.43 9.52 9.88
CA SER A 49 -7.26 10.57 10.48
C SER A 49 -8.62 10.59 9.82
N LYS A 50 -9.67 11.02 10.56
CA LYS A 50 -11.02 11.22 10.01
C LYS A 50 -11.51 10.01 9.20
N ASN A 51 -11.32 8.80 9.73
CA ASN A 51 -11.68 7.53 9.08
C ASN A 51 -11.07 7.31 7.68
N THR A 52 -9.93 7.94 7.40
CA THR A 52 -9.21 7.85 6.13
C THR A 52 -7.75 7.51 6.39
N CYS A 53 -7.18 6.65 5.54
CA CYS A 53 -5.74 6.42 5.46
C CYS A 53 -5.18 7.21 4.28
N LYS A 54 -4.18 8.04 4.54
CA LYS A 54 -3.46 8.81 3.52
C LYS A 54 -1.99 8.42 3.52
N ILE A 55 -1.41 8.28 2.33
CA ILE A 55 0.01 7.98 2.15
C ILE A 55 0.63 9.08 1.29
N PHE A 56 1.70 9.67 1.81
CA PHE A 56 2.44 10.75 1.19
C PHE A 56 3.85 10.31 0.86
N HIS A 57 4.35 10.81 -0.25
CA HIS A 57 5.75 10.78 -0.62
C HIS A 57 6.30 12.19 -0.55
N GLU A 58 7.52 12.33 -0.06
CA GLU A 58 8.14 13.62 0.22
C GLU A 58 8.11 14.57 -0.99
N GLU A 59 8.54 14.08 -2.16
CA GLU A 59 8.53 14.89 -3.40
C GLU A 59 7.18 14.96 -4.12
N LYS A 60 6.39 13.87 -4.10
CA LYS A 60 5.18 13.75 -4.94
C LYS A 60 3.90 14.18 -4.22
N GLY A 61 3.98 14.48 -2.93
CA GLY A 61 2.83 14.77 -2.08
C GLY A 61 1.94 13.54 -1.87
N LEU A 62 0.62 13.76 -1.86
CA LEU A 62 -0.37 12.70 -1.64
C LEU A 62 -0.40 11.68 -2.80
N ILE A 63 -0.11 10.42 -2.48
CA ILE A 63 -0.13 9.30 -3.42
C ILE A 63 -1.42 8.49 -3.27
N ILE A 64 -1.82 8.21 -2.04
CA ILE A 64 -2.98 7.35 -1.75
C ILE A 64 -3.86 8.06 -0.74
N SER A 65 -5.16 8.06 -1.02
CA SER A 65 -6.21 8.41 -0.06
C SER A 65 -7.28 7.32 -0.15
N THR A 66 -7.58 6.66 0.96
CA THR A 66 -8.61 5.61 0.99
C THR A 66 -9.41 5.68 2.29
N PRO A 67 -10.75 5.54 2.23
CA PRO A 67 -11.53 5.36 3.45
C PRO A 67 -11.10 4.08 4.16
N MET A 68 -11.08 4.13 5.49
CA MET A 68 -10.87 2.95 6.32
C MET A 68 -12.21 2.31 6.64
N THR A 69 -12.25 0.99 6.58
CA THR A 69 -13.37 0.22 7.13
C THR A 69 -13.21 0.10 8.64
N ALA A 70 -14.32 0.08 9.38
CA ALA A 70 -14.29 -0.31 10.78
C ALA A 70 -13.76 -1.76 10.89
N ASN A 71 -13.07 -2.05 11.99
CA ASN A 71 -12.77 -3.44 12.32
C ASN A 71 -14.09 -4.21 12.46
N ARG A 72 -14.13 -5.40 11.88
CA ARG A 72 -15.19 -6.38 12.07
C ARG A 72 -14.83 -7.36 13.17
#